data_AF-A0A453K3W4-F1
#
_entry.id   AF-A0A453K3W4-F1
#
_cell.length_a   1.000
_cell.length_b   1.000
_cell.length_c   1.000
_cell.angle_alpha   90.00
_cell.angle_beta   90.00
_cell.angle_gamma   90.00
#
_symmetry.space_group_name_H-M   'P 1'
#
loop_
_entity.id
_entity.type
_entity.pdbx_description
1 polymer ?
#
loop_
_entity_poly.entity_id
_entity_poly.type
_entity_poly.pdbx_seq_one_letter_code
_entity_poly.pdbx_strand_id
1 'polypeptide(L)'
;RHSNPRLGEQLLYFLLSSLRGPAQSAKDFDKVWPIFDSAQSREFRKIVQCIISELEQQGALPRSNSRVSSLATCCGPRFVELLWQLSVHALREVHRRTFAADVASNPLPAALTDVSYLHAAALLPVTKAR
;
A
#
# COMPACT_ATOMS: atom_id res chain seq x y z
N ARG A 1 -9.57 9.65 -17.23
CA ARG A 1 -9.61 8.63 -16.15
C ARG A 1 -10.31 9.27 -14.96
N HIS A 2 -11.47 8.76 -14.55
CA HIS A 2 -12.18 9.27 -13.37
C HIS A 2 -11.54 8.69 -12.10
N SER A 3 -11.37 9.51 -11.07
CA SER A 3 -10.93 9.05 -9.74
C SER A 3 -12.02 8.22 -9.08
N ASN A 4 -11.64 7.15 -8.38
CA ASN A 4 -12.54 6.39 -7.52
C ASN A 4 -11.94 6.33 -6.10
N PRO A 5 -12.17 7.38 -5.28
CA PRO A 5 -11.60 7.48 -3.95
C PRO A 5 -12.03 6.32 -3.04
N ARG A 6 -13.28 5.86 -3.14
CA ARG A 6 -13.81 4.76 -2.32
C ARG A 6 -13.08 3.44 -2.59
N LEU A 7 -12.86 3.10 -3.86
CA LEU A 7 -12.07 1.91 -4.21
C LEU A 7 -10.63 2.05 -3.71
N GLY A 8 -10.04 3.23 -3.85
CA GLY A 8 -8.71 3.51 -3.32
C GLY A 8 -8.62 3.30 -1.80
N GLU A 9 -9.60 3.79 -1.05
CA GLU A 9 -9.70 3.58 0.41
C GLU A 9 -9.81 2.08 0.75
N GLN A 10 -10.62 1.31 0.01
CA GLN A 10 -10.73 -0.14 0.18
C GLN A 10 -9.40 -0.87 -0.08
N LEU A 11 -8.70 -0.52 -1.17
CA LEU A 11 -7.41 -1.12 -1.50
C LEU A 11 -6.36 -0.80 -0.43
N LEU A 12 -6.31 0.46 0.03
CA LEU A 12 -5.40 0.88 1.10
C LEU A 12 -5.70 0.15 2.41
N TYR A 13 -6.97 0.07 2.81
CA TYR A 13 -7.38 -0.67 4.01
C TYR A 13 -6.95 -2.14 3.91
N PHE A 14 -7.22 -2.80 2.79
CA PHE A 14 -6.86 -4.21 2.60
C PHE A 14 -5.35 -4.46 2.70
N LEU A 15 -4.55 -3.67 1.98
CA LEU A 15 -3.10 -3.82 1.94
C LEU A 15 -2.47 -3.54 3.31
N LEU A 16 -2.85 -2.43 3.95
CA LEU A 16 -2.31 -2.07 5.25
C LEU A 16 -2.76 -3.01 6.36
N SER A 17 -4.00 -3.53 6.27
CA SER A 17 -4.47 -4.52 7.22
C SER A 17 -3.72 -5.84 7.11
N SER A 18 -3.40 -6.25 5.88
CA SER A 18 -2.57 -7.44 5.63
C SER A 18 -1.15 -7.29 6.20
N LEU A 19 -0.59 -6.09 6.16
CA LEU A 19 0.74 -5.78 6.69
C LEU A 19 0.79 -5.72 8.22
N ARG A 20 -0.16 -5.01 8.84
CA ARG A 20 -0.23 -4.79 10.30
C ARG A 20 -0.74 -6.02 11.05
N GLY A 21 -1.54 -6.87 10.39
CA GLY A 21 -2.20 -8.00 11.00
C GLY A 21 -3.45 -7.60 11.81
N PRO A 22 -4.37 -8.54 12.06
CA PRO A 22 -5.74 -8.25 12.48
C PRO A 22 -5.83 -7.46 13.80
N ALA A 23 -4.95 -7.78 14.77
CA ALA A 23 -4.97 -7.12 16.07
C ALA A 23 -4.56 -5.65 16.01
N GLN A 24 -3.55 -5.31 15.21
CA GLN A 24 -3.07 -3.93 15.09
C GLN A 24 -4.00 -3.12 14.17
N SER A 25 -4.46 -3.71 13.07
CA SER A 25 -5.40 -3.05 12.15
C SER A 25 -6.72 -2.67 12.79
N ALA A 26 -7.25 -3.52 13.70
CA ALA A 26 -8.45 -3.21 14.45
C ALA A 26 -8.27 -1.96 15.35
N LYS A 27 -7.06 -1.73 15.86
CA LYS A 27 -6.73 -0.53 16.65
C LYS A 27 -6.51 0.68 15.76
N ASP A 28 -5.71 0.52 14.70
CA ASP A 28 -5.35 1.60 13.79
C ASP A 28 -6.57 2.20 13.12
N PHE A 29 -7.54 1.36 12.71
CA PHE A 29 -8.74 1.78 11.98
C PHE A 29 -10.00 1.80 12.85
N ASP A 30 -9.86 1.82 14.18
CA ASP A 30 -11.00 1.93 15.10
C ASP A 30 -11.84 3.17 14.76
N LYS A 31 -13.17 2.99 14.72
CA LYS A 31 -14.18 4.04 14.44
C LYS A 31 -14.11 4.74 13.07
N VAL A 32 -13.08 4.49 12.27
CA VAL A 32 -12.91 5.09 10.93
C VAL A 32 -13.23 4.09 9.81
N TRP A 33 -13.30 2.79 10.13
CA TRP A 33 -13.62 1.73 9.18
C TRP A 33 -14.82 0.89 9.64
N PRO A 34 -15.80 0.57 8.76
CA PRO A 34 -15.95 1.05 7.38
C PRO A 34 -16.24 2.56 7.29
N ILE A 35 -15.90 3.16 6.14
CA ILE A 35 -16.08 4.60 5.91
C ILE A 35 -17.51 4.87 5.44
N PHE A 36 -18.28 5.63 6.22
CA PHE A 36 -19.65 6.04 5.90
C PHE A 36 -19.77 7.53 5.57
N ASP A 37 -18.90 8.36 6.15
CA ASP A 37 -18.95 9.81 5.97
C ASP A 37 -17.59 10.44 5.64
N SER A 38 -17.63 11.75 5.32
CA SER A 38 -16.44 12.49 4.93
C SER A 38 -15.46 12.75 6.08
N ALA A 39 -15.92 12.74 7.34
CA ALA A 39 -15.07 12.91 8.51
C ALA A 39 -14.25 11.65 8.77
N GLN A 40 -14.88 10.48 8.73
CA GLN A 40 -14.20 9.18 8.78
C GLN A 40 -13.20 9.04 7.63
N SER A 41 -13.57 9.44 6.40
CA SER A 41 -12.67 9.43 5.24
C SER A 41 -11.44 10.33 5.44
N ARG A 42 -11.59 11.51 6.06
CA ARG A 42 -10.45 12.38 6.41
C ARG A 42 -9.54 11.73 7.45
N GLU A 43 -10.12 11.15 8.49
CA GLU A 43 -9.36 10.56 9.59
C GLU A 43 -8.64 9.27 9.14
N PHE A 44 -9.32 8.43 8.38
CA PHE A 44 -8.73 7.27 7.70
C PHE A 44 -7.49 7.65 6.90
N ARG A 45 -7.54 8.73 6.10
CA ARG A 45 -6.37 9.18 5.34
C ARG A 45 -5.19 9.61 6.20
N LYS A 46 -5.44 10.21 7.37
CA LYS A 46 -4.35 10.57 8.31
C LYS A 46 -3.68 9.33 8.88
N ILE A 47 -4.48 8.33 9.28
CA ILE A 47 -3.97 7.05 9.78
C ILE A 47 -3.14 6.36 8.68
N VAL A 48 -3.69 6.25 7.46
CA VAL A 48 -2.97 5.70 6.30
C VAL A 48 -1.67 6.44 6.05
N GLN A 49 -1.68 7.77 6.09
CA GLN A 49 -0.48 8.58 5.91
C GLN A 49 0.57 8.27 6.99
N CYS A 50 0.16 8.19 8.26
CA CYS A 50 1.04 7.87 9.38
C CYS A 50 1.69 6.48 9.19
N ILE A 51 0.89 5.48 8.85
CA ILE A 51 1.37 4.11 8.59
C ILE A 51 2.38 4.09 7.44
N ILE A 52 2.11 4.80 6.34
CA ILE A 52 3.05 4.88 5.20
C ILE A 52 4.34 5.57 5.64
N SER A 53 4.27 6.66 6.40
CA SER A 53 5.46 7.34 6.92
C SER A 53 6.31 6.46 7.84
N GLU A 54 5.68 5.64 8.68
CA GLU A 54 6.41 4.63 9.49
C GLU A 54 7.13 3.61 8.60
N LEU A 55 6.46 3.10 7.56
CA LEU A 55 7.07 2.15 6.61
C LEU A 55 8.24 2.80 5.84
N GLU A 56 8.14 4.08 5.48
CA GLU A 56 9.24 4.84 4.87
C GLU A 56 10.44 4.97 5.83
N GLN A 57 10.19 5.24 7.12
CA GLN A 57 11.22 5.37 8.14
C GLN A 57 11.94 4.04 8.43
N GLN A 58 11.20 2.93 8.38
CA GLN A 58 11.74 1.58 8.54
C GLN A 58 12.51 1.08 7.30
N GLY A 59 12.50 1.84 6.19
CA GLY A 59 13.10 1.40 4.93
C GLY A 59 12.30 0.29 4.24
N ALA A 60 11.02 0.11 4.57
CA ALA A 60 10.14 -0.85 3.90
C ALA A 60 9.58 -0.31 2.57
N LEU A 61 9.49 1.02 2.45
CA LEU A 61 9.05 1.72 1.24
C LEU A 61 10.04 2.84 0.86
N PRO A 62 10.16 3.17 -0.44
CA PRO A 62 10.86 4.38 -0.87
C PRO A 62 10.25 5.65 -0.24
N ARG A 63 11.06 6.69 -0.04
CA ARG A 63 10.59 7.97 0.53
C ARG A 63 9.66 8.74 -0.44
N SER A 64 8.85 9.63 0.10
CA SER A 64 7.93 10.55 -0.61
C SER A 64 6.62 9.95 -1.12
N ASN A 65 6.21 8.81 -0.55
CA ASN A 65 4.98 8.09 -0.79
C ASN A 65 3.80 8.58 0.07
N SER A 66 4.06 9.12 1.27
CA SER A 66 3.05 9.61 2.24
C SER A 66 2.35 10.93 1.85
N ARG A 67 2.22 11.24 0.56
CA ARG A 67 1.63 12.51 0.09
C ARG A 67 0.09 12.49 0.16
N VAL A 68 -0.47 13.36 1.00
CA VAL A 68 -1.92 13.51 1.25
C VAL A 68 -2.73 13.69 -0.04
N SER A 69 -2.24 14.47 -1.00
CA SER A 69 -2.97 14.75 -2.24
C SER A 69 -3.20 13.49 -3.10
N SER A 70 -2.25 12.55 -3.09
CA SER A 70 -2.39 11.27 -3.79
C SER A 70 -3.37 10.32 -3.08
N LEU A 71 -3.42 10.37 -1.74
CA LEU A 71 -4.35 9.59 -0.93
C LEU A 71 -5.78 10.15 -0.98
N ALA A 72 -5.96 11.45 -1.23
CA ALA A 72 -7.27 12.07 -1.33
C ALA A 72 -7.97 11.77 -2.67
N THR A 73 -7.22 11.77 -3.77
CA THR A 73 -7.77 11.51 -5.09
C THR A 73 -7.76 10.03 -5.47
N CYS A 74 -6.89 9.23 -4.83
CA CYS A 74 -6.67 7.81 -5.13
C CYS A 74 -6.49 7.55 -6.64
N CYS A 75 -5.81 8.46 -7.35
CA CYS A 75 -5.66 8.36 -8.78
C CYS A 75 -4.31 8.92 -9.28
N GLY A 76 -4.01 8.61 -10.53
CA GLY A 76 -2.81 9.08 -11.21
C GLY A 76 -1.58 8.20 -10.95
N PRO A 77 -0.48 8.47 -11.66
CA PRO A 77 0.70 7.60 -11.67
C PRO A 77 1.28 7.35 -10.28
N ARG A 78 1.28 8.37 -9.42
CA ARG A 78 1.87 8.29 -8.08
C ARG A 78 1.08 7.39 -7.12
N PHE A 79 -0.25 7.43 -7.21
CA PHE A 79 -1.08 6.54 -6.41
C PHE A 79 -0.96 5.09 -6.88
N VAL A 80 -0.87 4.88 -8.19
CA VAL A 80 -0.63 3.54 -8.77
C VAL A 80 0.74 3.01 -8.32
N GLU A 81 1.77 3.85 -8.34
CA GLU A 81 3.10 3.52 -7.84
C GLU A 81 3.07 3.13 -6.36
N LEU A 82 2.40 3.93 -5.52
CA LEU A 82 2.22 3.62 -4.10
C LEU A 82 1.52 2.27 -3.91
N LEU A 83 0.41 2.02 -4.62
CA LEU A 83 -0.32 0.75 -4.54
C LEU A 83 0.55 -0.42 -4.97
N TRP A 84 1.32 -0.27 -6.04
CA TRP A 84 2.27 -1.27 -6.49
C TRP A 84 3.29 -1.59 -5.40
N GLN A 85 3.92 -0.57 -4.83
CA GLN A 85 4.93 -0.73 -3.79
C GLN A 85 4.36 -1.37 -2.51
N LEU A 86 3.19 -0.91 -2.05
CA LEU A 86 2.48 -1.52 -0.94
C LEU A 86 2.09 -2.98 -1.22
N SER A 87 1.67 -3.30 -2.43
CA SER A 87 1.28 -4.67 -2.82
C SER A 87 2.48 -5.61 -2.81
N VAL A 88 3.60 -5.20 -3.42
CA VAL A 88 4.84 -6.00 -3.41
C VAL A 88 5.34 -6.21 -1.99
N HIS A 89 5.33 -5.15 -1.16
CA HIS A 89 5.73 -5.25 0.24
C HIS A 89 4.79 -6.17 1.04
N ALA A 90 3.47 -6.02 0.87
CA ALA A 90 2.47 -6.87 1.52
C ALA A 90 2.61 -8.34 1.13
N LEU A 91 2.79 -8.64 -0.16
CA LEU A 91 2.99 -10.00 -0.64
C LEU A 91 4.25 -10.62 -0.02
N ARG A 92 5.38 -9.91 -0.06
CA ARG A 92 6.64 -10.39 0.52
C ARG A 92 6.49 -10.68 2.02
N GLU A 93 5.86 -9.78 2.75
CA GLU A 93 5.76 -9.87 4.20
C GLU A 93 4.74 -10.93 4.65
N VAL A 94 3.59 -11.02 3.98
CA VAL A 94 2.60 -12.08 4.24
C VAL A 94 3.18 -13.45 3.87
N HIS A 95 3.83 -13.58 2.70
CA HIS A 95 4.43 -14.84 2.29
C HIS A 95 5.52 -15.30 3.27
N ARG A 96 6.37 -14.37 3.73
CA ARG A 96 7.39 -14.65 4.75
C ARG A 96 6.81 -15.16 6.06
N ARG A 97 5.67 -14.63 6.51
CA ARG A 97 4.99 -15.07 7.74
C ARG A 97 4.29 -16.42 7.55
N THR A 98 3.65 -16.64 6.41
CA THR A 98 2.85 -17.84 6.14
C THR A 98 3.71 -19.05 5.77
N PHE A 99 4.81 -18.85 5.03
CA PHE A 99 5.63 -19.90 4.43
C PHE A 99 7.10 -19.81 4.90
N ALA A 100 7.31 -19.70 6.21
CA ALA A 100 8.65 -19.48 6.78
C ALA A 100 9.68 -20.56 6.38
N ALA A 101 9.25 -21.83 6.27
CA ALA A 101 10.11 -22.93 5.83
C ALA A 101 10.56 -22.76 4.37
N ASP A 102 9.63 -22.40 3.47
CA ASP A 102 9.92 -22.21 2.05
C ASP A 102 10.87 -21.03 1.83
N VAL A 103 10.69 -19.95 2.60
CA VAL A 103 11.58 -18.78 2.53
C VAL A 103 13.00 -19.09 3.02
N ALA A 104 13.16 -20.01 3.97
CA ALA A 104 14.48 -20.45 4.41
C ALA A 104 15.21 -21.24 3.31
N SER A 105 14.48 -22.01 2.49
CA SER A 105 15.04 -22.75 1.36
C SER A 105 15.22 -21.89 0.10
N ASN A 106 14.34 -20.90 -0.11
CA ASN A 106 14.33 -20.01 -1.26
C ASN A 106 14.16 -18.55 -0.79
N PRO A 107 15.25 -17.78 -0.64
CA PRO A 107 15.16 -16.42 -0.12
C PRO A 107 14.36 -15.53 -1.08
N LEU A 108 13.45 -14.74 -0.51
CA LEU A 108 12.58 -13.85 -1.28
C LEU A 108 13.40 -12.74 -2.00
N PRO A 109 13.01 -12.31 -3.22
CA PRO A 109 13.69 -11.26 -3.99
C PRO A 109 13.86 -9.96 -3.22
N ALA A 110 15.01 -9.30 -3.31
CA ALA A 110 15.40 -8.12 -2.51
C ALA A 110 14.29 -7.05 -2.38
N ALA A 111 14.33 -6.30 -1.28
CA ALA A 111 13.30 -5.32 -0.96
C ALA A 111 13.26 -4.18 -2.01
N LEU A 112 12.12 -3.50 -2.10
CA LEU A 112 11.92 -2.38 -3.05
C LEU A 112 12.89 -1.21 -2.84
N THR A 113 13.50 -1.11 -1.66
CA THR A 113 14.56 -0.12 -1.39
C THR A 113 15.92 -0.51 -1.97
N ASP A 114 16.15 -1.79 -2.19
CA ASP A 114 17.46 -2.34 -2.60
C ASP A 114 17.56 -2.51 -4.12
N VAL A 115 16.41 -2.53 -4.80
CA VAL A 115 16.32 -2.65 -6.25
C VAL A 115 15.65 -1.40 -6.78
N SER A 116 16.30 -0.71 -7.71
CA SER A 116 15.68 0.32 -8.55
C SER A 116 14.61 -0.33 -9.43
N TYR A 117 13.49 -0.73 -8.83
CA TYR A 117 12.41 -1.36 -9.56
C TYR A 117 11.86 -0.32 -10.55
N LEU A 118 11.77 -0.78 -11.80
CA LEU A 118 11.09 -0.13 -12.89
C LEU A 118 9.78 0.47 -12.37
N HIS A 119 9.65 1.80 -12.51
CA HIS A 119 8.43 2.56 -12.25
C HIS A 119 7.21 1.72 -12.69
N ALA A 120 6.11 1.69 -11.95
CA ALA A 120 4.91 0.94 -12.31
C ALA A 120 4.49 1.19 -13.77
N ALA A 121 4.77 2.39 -14.30
CA ALA A 121 4.63 2.75 -15.71
C ALA A 121 5.38 1.83 -16.70
N ALA A 122 6.58 1.36 -16.37
CA ALA A 122 7.37 0.44 -17.18
C ALA A 122 6.86 -1.00 -17.13
N LEU A 123 6.03 -1.35 -16.12
CA LEU A 123 5.31 -2.63 -16.05
C LEU A 123 3.91 -2.55 -16.70
N LEU A 124 3.50 -1.36 -17.17
CA LEU A 124 2.24 -1.12 -17.87
C LEU A 124 2.36 -1.03 -19.41
N PRO A 125 3.15 -1.83 -20.16
CA PRO A 125 2.89 -2.01 -21.57
C PRO A 125 1.68 -2.95 -21.74
N VAL A 126 0.55 -2.61 -21.14
CA VAL A 126 -0.73 -3.27 -21.41
C VAL A 126 -1.40 -2.47 -22.51
N THR A 127 -1.07 -2.91 -23.73
CA THR A 127 -1.78 -2.73 -25.00
C THR A 127 -3.00 -1.80 -24.94
N LYS A 128 -2.89 -0.65 -25.61
CA LYS A 128 -4.06 -0.13 -26.34
C LYS A 128 -4.42 -1.19 -27.37
N ALA A 129 -5.35 -2.10 -27.05
CA ALA A 129 -6.10 -2.78 -28.08
C ALA A 129 -6.85 -1.67 -28.84
N ARG A 130 -6.49 -1.51 -30.11
CA ARG A 130 -7.14 -0.61 -31.06
C ARG A 130 -8.44 -1.22 -31.53
#